data_AF-A0A970XPR8-F1
#
_entry.id   AF-A0A970XPR8-F1
#
_cell.length_a   1.000
_cell.length_b   1.000
_cell.length_c   1.000
_cell.angle_alpha   90.00
_cell.angle_beta   90.00
_cell.angle_gamma   90.00
#
_symmetry.space_group_name_H-M   'P 1'
#
loop_
_entity.id
_entity.type
_entity.pdbx_description
1 polymer ?
#
loop_
_entity_poly.entity_id
_entity_poly.type
_entity_poly.pdbx_seq_one_letter_code
_entity_poly.pdbx_strand_id
1 'polypeptide(L)'
;MPLYLIGALIFTIGIAVFVFQNNAVVSIRYLNWASPEVSLAIVVLIAACAGALITFLLDSFRYYKLAKQEKELHQLNKKLQKELNRLKADTVSKSTEKASHSKESKEQDNKPENKTDNIQQ
;
A
#
# COMPACT_ATOMS: atom_id res chain seq x y z
N MET A 1 14.07 4.04 -5.77
CA MET A 1 15.37 3.39 -5.97
C MET A 1 15.73 3.38 -7.47
N PRO A 2 16.30 4.47 -8.01
CA PRO A 2 16.66 4.58 -9.43
C PRO A 2 17.97 3.85 -9.79
N LEU A 3 18.70 3.30 -8.81
CA LEU A 3 20.02 2.69 -9.03
C LEU A 3 19.99 1.53 -10.04
N TYR A 4 18.89 0.79 -10.10
CA TYR A 4 18.70 -0.28 -11.08
C TYR A 4 18.67 0.23 -12.53
N LEU A 5 18.14 1.44 -12.77
CA LEU A 5 18.12 2.05 -14.11
C LEU A 5 19.51 2.47 -14.57
N ILE A 6 20.32 3.03 -13.66
CA ILE A 6 21.72 3.36 -13.95
C ILE A 6 22.51 2.08 -14.28
N GLY A 7 22.33 1.03 -13.48
CA GLY A 7 22.97 -0.27 -13.74
C GLY A 7 22.53 -0.89 -15.07
N ALA A 8 21.23 -0.86 -15.38
CA ALA A 8 20.69 -1.33 -16.64
C ALA A 8 21.26 -0.55 -17.83
N LEU A 9 21.39 0.78 -17.72
CA LEU A 9 21.96 1.60 -18.79
C LEU A 9 23.43 1.27 -19.06
N ILE A 10 24.24 1.15 -18.01
CA ILE A 10 25.65 0.73 -18.15
C ILE A 10 25.75 -0.64 -18.81
N PHE A 11 24.89 -1.58 -18.41
CA PHE A 11 24.83 -2.92 -18.98
C PHE A 11 24.43 -2.89 -20.47
N THR A 12 23.41 -2.12 -20.84
CA THR A 12 22.99 -1.95 -22.24
C THR A 12 24.09 -1.33 -23.10
N ILE A 13 24.82 -0.34 -22.58
CA ILE A 13 25.99 0.23 -23.29
C ILE A 13 27.06 -0.85 -23.49
N GLY A 14 27.33 -1.67 -22.47
CA GLY A 14 28.27 -2.80 -22.58
C GLY A 14 27.86 -3.80 -23.66
N ILE A 15 26.58 -4.15 -23.74
CA ILE A 15 26.04 -5.00 -24.83
C ILE A 15 26.23 -4.34 -26.19
N ALA A 16 25.90 -3.06 -26.32
CA ALA A 16 26.02 -2.34 -27.59
C ALA A 16 27.48 -2.30 -28.08
N VAL A 17 28.43 -2.03 -27.18
CA VAL A 17 29.86 -2.06 -27.49
C VAL A 17 30.30 -3.47 -27.88
N PHE A 18 29.86 -4.51 -27.15
CA PHE A 18 30.17 -5.90 -27.46
C PHE A 18 29.72 -6.29 -28.88
N VAL A 19 28.48 -5.96 -29.23
CA VAL A 19 27.91 -6.23 -30.55
C VAL A 19 28.63 -5.45 -31.65
N PHE A 20 28.93 -4.17 -31.42
CA PHE A 20 29.58 -3.33 -32.42
C PHE A 20 31.04 -3.70 -32.67
N GLN A 21 31.78 -4.08 -31.62
CA GLN A 21 33.16 -4.56 -31.76
C GLN A 21 33.21 -5.96 -32.36
N ASN A 22 32.25 -6.83 -32.01
CA ASN A 22 32.20 -8.21 -32.47
C ASN A 22 31.09 -8.38 -33.51
N ASN A 23 31.25 -7.75 -34.66
CA ASN A 23 30.38 -7.90 -35.84
C ASN A 23 30.55 -9.25 -36.55
N ALA A 24 31.01 -10.27 -35.82
CA ALA A 24 31.13 -11.61 -36.34
C ALA A 24 29.75 -12.14 -36.73
N VAL A 25 29.67 -12.73 -37.91
CA VAL A 25 28.54 -13.57 -38.30
C VAL A 25 28.66 -14.90 -37.58
N VAL A 26 27.56 -15.35 -36.99
CA VAL A 26 27.50 -16.63 -36.28
C VAL A 26 26.56 -17.56 -37.02
N SER A 27 27.05 -18.77 -37.31
CA SER A 27 26.24 -19.86 -37.82
C SER A 27 25.60 -20.59 -36.65
N ILE A 28 24.28 -20.46 -36.46
CA ILE A 28 23.59 -21.11 -35.35
C ILE A 28 23.07 -22.46 -35.84
N ARG A 29 23.61 -23.55 -35.30
CA ARG A 29 23.11 -24.90 -35.57
C ARG A 29 22.12 -25.28 -34.47
N TYR A 30 20.84 -25.29 -34.82
CA TYR A 30 19.77 -25.77 -33.95
C TYR A 30 19.45 -27.23 -34.28
N LEU A 31 19.99 -28.15 -33.48
CA LEU A 31 19.73 -29.60 -33.52
C LEU A 31 19.87 -30.26 -34.91
N ASN A 32 18.90 -30.05 -35.83
CA ASN A 32 18.90 -30.55 -37.21
C ASN A 32 18.79 -29.45 -38.30
N TRP A 33 18.81 -28.17 -37.92
CA TRP A 33 18.70 -27.02 -38.82
C TRP A 33 19.90 -26.08 -38.63
N ALA A 34 20.59 -25.73 -39.71
CA ALA A 34 21.61 -24.68 -39.70
C ALA A 34 20.97 -23.36 -40.14
N SER A 35 20.96 -22.35 -39.28
CA SER A 35 20.50 -21.02 -39.69
C SER A 35 21.49 -20.41 -40.68
N PRO A 36 21.02 -19.51 -41.56
CA PRO A 36 21.91 -18.63 -42.32
C PRO A 36 22.90 -17.89 -41.40
N GLU A 37 24.00 -17.41 -41.97
CA GLU A 37 24.94 -16.53 -41.28
C GLU A 37 24.22 -15.26 -40.81
N VAL A 38 23.95 -15.18 -39.51
CA VAL A 38 23.29 -14.03 -38.88
C VAL A 38 24.30 -13.27 -38.05
N SER A 39 24.20 -11.94 -38.03
CA SER A 39 25.03 -11.12 -37.16
C SER A 39 24.75 -11.45 -35.69
N LEU A 40 25.81 -11.56 -34.88
CA LEU A 40 25.71 -11.70 -33.43
C LEU A 40 24.78 -10.63 -32.80
N ALA A 41 24.71 -9.44 -33.41
CA ALA A 41 23.81 -8.37 -33.05
C ALA A 41 22.34 -8.82 -32.94
N ILE A 42 21.85 -9.54 -33.95
CA ILE A 42 20.44 -9.94 -34.03
C ILE A 42 20.13 -10.96 -32.93
N VAL A 43 21.08 -11.86 -32.65
CA VAL A 43 20.94 -12.92 -31.66
C VAL A 43 20.85 -12.32 -30.26
N VAL A 44 21.76 -11.40 -29.96
CA VAL A 44 21.80 -10.69 -28.68
C VAL A 44 20.55 -9.83 -28.49
N LEU A 45 20.09 -9.15 -29.54
CA LEU A 45 18.86 -8.37 -29.50
C LEU A 45 17.63 -9.24 -29.19
N ILE A 46 17.47 -10.37 -29.88
CA ILE A 46 16.35 -11.29 -29.64
C ILE A 46 16.41 -11.85 -28.22
N ALA A 47 17.60 -12.23 -27.74
CA ALA A 47 17.79 -12.72 -26.38
C ALA A 47 17.45 -11.66 -25.32
N ALA A 48 17.91 -10.42 -25.52
CA ALA A 48 17.59 -9.30 -24.63
C ALA A 48 16.08 -9.00 -24.61
N CYS A 49 15.43 -8.98 -25.78
CA CYS A 49 13.98 -8.81 -25.88
C CYS A 49 13.22 -9.93 -25.17
N ALA A 50 13.63 -11.19 -25.36
CA ALA A 50 13.02 -12.33 -24.67
C ALA A 50 13.19 -12.24 -23.15
N GLY A 51 14.39 -11.90 -22.67
CA GLY A 51 14.66 -11.69 -21.24
C GLY A 51 13.83 -10.55 -20.64
N ALA A 52 13.71 -9.43 -21.36
CA ALA A 52 12.87 -8.29 -20.95
C ALA A 52 11.39 -8.69 -20.90
N LEU A 53 10.91 -9.44 -21.89
CA LEU A 53 9.53 -9.92 -21.93
C LEU A 53 9.22 -10.85 -20.75
N ILE A 54 10.10 -11.82 -20.46
CA ILE A 54 9.94 -12.72 -19.32
C ILE A 54 9.93 -11.93 -18.00
N THR A 55 10.86 -10.99 -17.84
CA THR A 55 10.95 -10.15 -16.64
C THR A 55 9.68 -9.31 -16.47
N PHE A 56 9.18 -8.72 -17.55
CA PHE A 56 7.94 -7.95 -17.56
C PHE A 56 6.73 -8.81 -17.15
N LEU A 57 6.63 -10.04 -17.68
CA LEU A 57 5.57 -10.97 -17.30
C LEU A 57 5.64 -11.33 -15.81
N LEU A 58 6.82 -11.67 -15.29
CA LEU A 58 7.01 -12.03 -13.87
C LEU A 58 6.68 -10.86 -12.95
N ASP A 59 7.10 -9.64 -13.30
CA ASP A 59 6.83 -8.45 -12.49
C ASP A 59 5.34 -8.09 -12.51
N SER A 60 4.67 -8.25 -13.66
CA SER A 60 3.22 -8.10 -13.78
C SER A 60 2.47 -9.05 -12.83
N PHE A 61 2.81 -10.35 -12.82
CA PHE A 61 2.21 -11.31 -11.88
C PHE A 61 2.44 -10.93 -10.42
N ARG A 62 3.63 -10.41 -10.08
CA ARG A 62 3.95 -9.98 -8.70
C ARG A 62 3.18 -8.72 -8.31
N TYR A 63 3.02 -7.79 -9.24
CA TYR A 63 2.25 -6.57 -9.08
C TYR A 63 0.76 -6.86 -8.81
N TYR A 64 0.16 -7.85 -9.48
CA TYR A 64 -1.23 -8.26 -9.22
C TYR A 64 -1.45 -8.72 -7.77
N LYS A 65 -0.51 -9.49 -7.19
CA LYS A 65 -0.60 -9.91 -5.78
C LYS A 65 -0.48 -8.72 -4.83
N LEU A 66 0.43 -7.79 -5.14
CA LEU A 66 0.65 -6.59 -4.34
C LEU A 66 -0.57 -5.66 -4.37
N ALA A 67 -1.19 -5.49 -5.54
CA ALA A 67 -2.40 -4.70 -5.71
C ALA A 67 -3.60 -5.29 -4.94
N LYS A 68 -3.68 -6.62 -4.81
CA LYS A 68 -4.72 -7.26 -4.00
C LYS A 68 -4.50 -7.01 -2.50
N GLN A 69 -3.28 -7.15 -2.02
CA GLN A 69 -2.94 -6.86 -0.62
C GLN A 69 -3.16 -5.38 -0.27
N GLU A 70 -2.87 -4.46 -1.19
CA GLU A 70 -3.11 -3.03 -0.99
C GLU A 70 -4.59 -2.75 -0.75
N LYS A 71 -5.49 -3.34 -1.57
CA LYS A 71 -6.94 -3.22 -1.36
C LYS A 71 -7.42 -3.80 -0.04
N GLU A 72 -6.92 -4.97 0.35
CA GLU A 72 -7.27 -5.61 1.62
C GLU A 72 -6.80 -4.77 2.82
N LEU A 73 -5.58 -4.26 2.77
CA LEU A 73 -5.01 -3.40 3.81
C LEU A 73 -5.77 -2.07 3.91
N HIS A 74 -6.17 -1.48 2.78
CA HIS A 74 -6.92 -0.23 2.74
C HIS A 74 -8.36 -0.40 3.27
N GLN A 75 -8.99 -1.55 3.01
CA GLN A 75 -10.29 -1.90 3.59
C GLN A 75 -10.20 -2.14 5.10
N LEU A 76 -9.16 -2.85 5.55
CA LEU A 76 -8.92 -3.09 6.98
C LEU A 76 -8.68 -1.77 7.72
N ASN A 77 -7.84 -0.90 7.18
CA ASN A 77 -7.58 0.43 7.76
C ASN A 77 -8.87 1.26 7.90
N LYS A 78 -9.73 1.23 6.88
CA LYS A 78 -11.03 1.92 6.91
C LYS A 78 -12.00 1.32 7.94
N LYS A 79 -11.96 0.02 8.17
CA LYS A 79 -12.75 -0.64 9.25
C LYS A 79 -12.23 -0.24 10.62
N LEU A 80 -10.92 -0.29 10.86
CA LEU A 80 -10.33 0.12 12.12
C LEU A 80 -10.61 1.60 12.43
N GLN A 81 -10.53 2.49 11.44
CA GLN A 81 -10.90 3.89 11.62
C GLN A 81 -12.38 4.07 11.99
N LYS A 82 -13.29 3.30 11.38
CA LYS A 82 -14.71 3.33 11.74
C LYS A 82 -14.95 2.83 13.17
N GLU A 83 -14.27 1.78 13.58
CA GLU A 83 -14.37 1.26 14.95
C GLU A 83 -13.82 2.27 15.98
N LEU A 84 -12.66 2.87 15.71
CA LEU A 84 -12.11 3.94 16.56
C LEU A 84 -13.08 5.13 16.67
N ASN A 85 -13.70 5.54 15.57
CA ASN A 85 -14.68 6.62 15.57
C ASN A 85 -15.96 6.24 16.33
N ARG A 86 -16.42 4.99 16.23
CA ARG A 86 -17.60 4.50 16.97
C ARG A 86 -17.32 4.43 18.47
N LEU A 87 -16.19 3.86 18.87
CA LEU A 87 -15.78 3.83 20.28
C LEU A 87 -15.60 5.23 20.87
N LYS A 88 -15.04 6.17 20.09
CA LYS A 88 -14.97 7.58 20.51
C LYS A 88 -16.35 8.21 20.65
N ALA A 89 -17.26 7.98 19.71
CA ALA A 89 -18.63 8.49 19.77
C ALA A 89 -19.41 7.91 20.97
N ASP A 90 -19.27 6.60 21.24
CA ASP A 90 -19.88 5.93 22.37
C ASP A 90 -19.32 6.45 23.71
N THR A 91 -18.01 6.76 23.76
CA THR A 91 -17.37 7.37 24.95
C THR A 91 -17.84 8.81 25.18
N VAL A 92 -18.04 9.60 24.11
CA VAL A 92 -18.57 10.97 24.19
C VAL A 92 -20.06 10.97 24.60
N SER A 93 -20.86 10.04 24.09
CA SER A 93 -22.27 9.89 24.48
C SER A 93 -22.41 9.49 25.95
N LYS A 94 -21.57 8.56 26.43
CA LYS A 94 -21.55 8.13 27.83
C LYS A 94 -21.03 9.21 28.80
N SER A 95 -20.21 10.14 28.30
CA SER A 95 -19.76 11.33 29.06
C SER A 95 -20.85 12.40 29.14
N THR A 96 -21.70 12.51 28.11
CA THR A 96 -22.79 13.48 28.04
C THR A 96 -23.97 13.06 28.93
N GLU A 97 -24.27 11.76 29.03
CA GLU A 97 -25.28 11.25 29.98
C GLU A 97 -24.87 11.44 31.45
N LYS A 98 -23.56 11.36 31.77
CA LYS A 98 -23.06 11.57 33.14
C LYS A 98 -23.10 13.04 33.59
N ALA A 99 -23.20 13.99 32.66
CA ALA A 99 -23.39 15.41 32.96
C ALA A 99 -24.87 15.81 33.10
N SER A 100 -25.80 14.98 32.58
CA SER A 100 -27.25 15.24 32.66
C SER A 100 -27.88 14.71 33.95
N HIS A 101 -27.30 13.68 34.60
CA HIS A 101 -27.83 13.14 35.87
C HIS A 101 -27.38 13.94 37.12
N SER A 102 -26.57 14.99 36.99
CA SER A 102 -26.17 15.86 38.12
C SER A 102 -26.99 17.15 38.24
N LYS A 103 -27.92 17.41 37.31
CA LYS A 103 -28.77 18.63 37.34
C LYS A 103 -30.21 18.42 37.84
N GLU A 104 -30.66 17.18 38.05
CA GLU A 104 -32.06 16.90 38.40
C GLU A 104 -32.34 16.71 39.91
N SER A 105 -31.35 16.91 40.80
CA SER A 105 -31.55 16.81 42.26
C SER A 105 -31.50 18.14 43.03
N LYS A 106 -31.71 19.31 42.39
CA LYS A 106 -31.74 20.60 43.12
C LYS A 106 -33.02 21.44 42.99
N GLU A 107 -34.05 20.96 42.31
CA GLU A 107 -35.26 21.76 42.02
C GLU A 107 -36.53 21.23 42.71
N GLN A 108 -36.42 20.68 43.92
CA GLN A 108 -37.62 20.27 44.67
C GLN A 108 -37.41 20.28 46.20
N ASP A 109 -36.95 21.39 46.77
CA ASP A 109 -37.16 21.67 48.20
C ASP A 109 -37.11 23.18 48.48
N ASN A 110 -38.17 23.90 48.12
CA ASN A 110 -38.42 25.22 48.72
C ASN A 110 -39.90 25.59 48.58
N LYS A 111 -40.73 25.05 49.48
CA LYS A 111 -42.02 25.65 49.82
C LYS A 111 -41.99 26.00 51.31
N PRO A 112 -42.28 27.26 51.69
CA PRO A 112 -42.16 27.69 53.08
C PRO A 112 -43.43 27.31 53.84
N GLU A 113 -43.29 26.59 54.97
CA GLU A 113 -44.39 26.42 55.92
C GLU A 113 -43.87 26.48 57.38
N ASN A 114 -43.77 27.72 57.84
CA ASN A 114 -44.25 28.25 59.13
C ASN A 114 -44.65 27.24 60.24
N LYS A 115 -44.03 27.32 61.42
CA LYS A 115 -44.54 28.04 62.62
C LYS A 115 -44.02 27.43 63.95
N THR A 116 -43.55 28.32 64.85
CA THR A 116 -43.58 28.24 66.35
C THR A 116 -42.76 27.12 67.02
N ASP A 117 -42.08 27.23 68.15
CA ASP A 117 -42.08 28.13 69.32
C ASP A 117 -40.76 27.81 70.08
N ASN A 118 -39.92 28.79 70.47
CA ASN A 118 -39.88 29.40 71.81
C ASN A 118 -38.84 28.77 72.77
N ILE A 119 -38.34 29.63 73.69
CA ILE A 119 -37.64 29.37 74.98
C ILE A 119 -36.10 29.52 74.92
N GLN A 120 -35.57 30.72 75.16
CA GLN A 120 -35.18 31.35 76.45
C GLN A 120 -33.88 30.81 77.08
N GLN A 121 -32.81 31.61 77.12
CA GLN A 121 -32.38 32.43 78.27
C GLN A 121 -31.17 33.29 77.88
#